data_AF-A0A7J2I495-F1
#
_entry.id   AF-A0A7J2I495-F1
#
_cell.length_a   1.000
_cell.length_b   1.000
_cell.length_c   1.000
_cell.angle_alpha   90.00
_cell.angle_beta   90.00
_cell.angle_gamma   90.00
#
_symmetry.space_group_name_H-M   'P 1'
#
loop_
_entity.id
_entity.type
_entity.pdbx_description
1 polymer ?
#
loop_
_entity_poly.entity_id
_entity_poly.type
_entity_poly.pdbx_seq_one_letter_code
_entity_poly.pdbx_strand_id
1 'polypeptide(L)'
;MPRMVVPIVKRGDKVREGRGFSKGELKEVGLSPSEAMRLGIPVDKRRRTVHEENVRRLKEYLEEAKKTGIRFKKPKQTAKPKRGRVFRGLTSAGKKMRGLRKRGP
;
A
#
# COMPACT_ATOMS: atom_id res chain seq x y z
N MET A 1 18.23 2.57 2.96
CA MET A 1 16.88 2.11 3.36
C MET A 1 15.95 3.31 3.33
N PRO A 2 14.72 3.23 2.80
CA PRO A 2 13.81 4.37 2.83
C PRO A 2 13.52 4.74 4.30
N ARG A 3 13.66 6.02 4.66
CA ARG A 3 13.19 6.51 5.97
C ARG A 3 11.68 6.31 6.01
N MET A 4 11.20 5.52 6.96
CA MET A 4 9.75 5.32 7.12
C MET A 4 9.19 6.53 7.86
N VAL A 5 8.32 7.30 7.22
CA VAL A 5 7.72 8.47 7.87
C VAL A 5 6.63 8.00 8.82
N VAL A 6 6.76 8.40 10.08
CA VAL A 6 5.75 8.21 11.11
C VAL A 6 4.98 9.51 11.35
N PRO A 7 3.65 9.48 11.39
CA PRO A 7 2.85 10.64 11.77
C PRO A 7 2.90 10.84 13.28
N ILE A 8 2.86 12.09 13.71
CA ILE A 8 2.73 12.46 15.11
C ILE A 8 1.23 12.63 15.41
N VAL A 9 0.77 12.05 16.51
CA VAL A 9 -0.62 12.19 16.99
C VAL A 9 -0.59 12.82 18.36
N LYS A 10 -1.32 13.91 18.52
CA LYS A 10 -1.47 14.61 19.80
C LYS A 10 -2.87 14.39 20.33
N ARG A 11 -3.00 14.03 21.61
CA ARG A 11 -4.27 13.95 22.34
C ARG A 11 -4.07 14.57 23.71
N GLY A 12 -4.59 15.78 23.92
CA GLY A 12 -4.20 16.61 25.07
C GLY A 12 -2.68 16.81 25.04
N ASP A 13 -2.04 16.63 26.19
CA ASP A 13 -0.58 16.80 26.34
C ASP A 13 0.23 15.58 25.87
N LYS A 14 -0.41 14.47 25.51
CA LYS A 14 0.28 13.25 25.08
C LYS A 14 0.58 13.30 23.59
N VAL A 15 1.87 13.34 23.27
CA VAL A 15 2.43 13.18 21.93
C VAL A 15 2.85 11.73 21.74
N ARG A 16 2.41 11.09 20.65
CA ARG A 16 2.80 9.72 20.30
C ARG A 16 2.97 9.54 18.80
N GLU A 17 3.75 8.54 18.44
CA GLU A 17 3.81 8.07 17.07
C GLU A 17 2.51 7.34 16.70
N GLY A 18 1.92 7.77 15.58
CA GLY A 18 0.71 7.17 15.04
C GLY A 18 1.02 5.96 14.18
N ARG A 19 0.04 5.06 14.09
CA ARG A 19 0.14 3.88 13.23
C ARG A 19 0.29 4.25 11.74
N GLY A 20 -0.27 5.37 11.30
CA GLY A 20 -0.26 5.79 9.91
C GLY A 20 -1.03 7.09 9.68
N PHE A 21 -0.84 7.69 8.50
CA PHE A 21 -1.42 8.97 8.12
C PHE A 21 -2.93 8.84 7.89
N SER A 22 -3.66 9.89 8.20
CA SER A 22 -5.11 9.93 7.99
C SER A 22 -5.44 10.13 6.52
N LYS A 23 -6.67 9.78 6.13
CA LYS A 23 -7.15 10.04 4.77
C LYS A 23 -7.17 11.53 4.41
N GLY A 24 -7.41 12.40 5.39
CA GLY A 24 -7.42 13.85 5.19
C GLY A 24 -6.01 14.37 4.90
N GLU A 25 -5.03 13.96 5.70
CA GLU A 25 -3.62 14.34 5.49
C GLU A 25 -3.11 13.89 4.12
N LEU A 26 -3.44 12.66 3.70
CA LEU A 26 -3.05 12.16 2.37
C LEU A 26 -3.73 12.94 1.24
N LYS A 27 -4.99 13.34 1.43
CA LYS A 27 -5.76 14.11 0.43
C LYS A 27 -5.18 15.51 0.22
N GLU A 28 -4.72 16.17 1.27
CA GLU A 28 -4.07 17.49 1.17
C GLU A 28 -2.76 17.45 0.38
N VAL A 29 -2.09 16.31 0.37
CA VAL A 29 -0.86 16.08 -0.38
C VAL A 29 -1.15 15.53 -1.79
N GLY A 30 -2.43 15.34 -2.14
CA GLY A 30 -2.85 14.84 -3.44
C GLY A 30 -2.62 13.34 -3.63
N LEU A 31 -2.49 12.57 -2.54
CA LEU A 31 -2.31 11.12 -2.59
C LEU A 31 -3.60 10.38 -2.26
N SER A 32 -3.92 9.35 -3.05
CA SER A 32 -4.92 8.38 -2.63
C SER A 32 -4.34 7.42 -1.56
N PRO A 33 -5.17 6.86 -0.67
CA PRO A 33 -4.72 5.85 0.29
C PRO A 33 -4.03 4.65 -0.36
N SER A 34 -4.46 4.27 -1.57
CA SER A 34 -3.86 3.17 -2.32
C SER A 34 -2.49 3.51 -2.89
N GLU A 35 -2.27 4.75 -3.30
CA GLU A 35 -0.95 5.22 -3.76
C GLU A 35 0.02 5.38 -2.60
N ALA A 36 -0.43 5.96 -1.49
CA ALA A 36 0.36 6.07 -0.27
C ALA A 36 0.86 4.70 0.21
N MET A 37 -0.02 3.69 0.27
CA MET A 37 0.37 2.32 0.62
C MET A 37 1.40 1.72 -0.36
N ARG A 38 1.33 2.05 -1.65
CA ARG A 38 2.33 1.59 -2.63
C ARG A 38 3.66 2.26 -2.41
N LEU A 39 3.68 3.54 -2.03
CA LEU A 39 4.89 4.28 -1.70
C LEU A 39 5.53 3.83 -0.38
N GLY A 40 4.92 2.88 0.34
CA GLY A 40 5.39 2.42 1.65
C GLY A 40 4.99 3.37 2.78
N ILE A 41 4.10 4.33 2.52
CA ILE A 41 3.61 5.27 3.53
C ILE A 41 2.52 4.55 4.35
N PRO A 42 2.65 4.47 5.68
CA PRO A 42 1.66 3.84 6.53
C PRO A 42 0.36 4.66 6.54
N VAL A 43 -0.78 4.00 6.36
CA VAL A 43 -2.10 4.67 6.28
C VAL A 43 -3.03 4.17 7.39
N ASP A 44 -3.57 5.09 8.18
CA ASP A 44 -4.64 4.81 9.14
C ASP A 44 -6.00 5.25 8.57
N LYS A 45 -6.73 4.29 8.02
CA LYS A 45 -8.05 4.52 7.42
C LYS A 45 -9.14 4.91 8.41
N ARG A 46 -8.94 4.68 9.72
CA ARG A 46 -9.93 4.92 10.78
C ARG A 46 -9.84 6.34 11.33
N ARG A 47 -8.65 6.95 11.32
CA ARG A 47 -8.41 8.30 11.83
C ARG A 47 -9.01 9.35 10.89
N ARG A 48 -9.77 10.30 11.47
CA ARG A 48 -10.39 11.43 10.75
C ARG A 48 -9.71 12.77 11.02
N THR A 49 -8.88 12.86 12.05
CA THR A 49 -8.15 14.10 12.37
C THR A 49 -7.08 14.39 11.33
N VAL A 50 -6.84 15.68 11.12
CA VAL A 50 -5.81 16.19 10.22
C VAL A 50 -4.89 17.08 11.05
N HIS A 51 -3.59 16.89 10.91
CA HIS A 51 -2.58 17.71 11.57
C HIS A 51 -1.65 18.30 10.51
N GLU A 52 -1.55 19.63 10.47
CA GLU A 52 -0.74 20.33 9.47
C GLU A 52 0.75 19.98 9.53
N GLU A 53 1.27 19.74 10.74
CA GLU A 53 2.65 19.30 10.97
C GLU A 53 2.94 17.98 10.24
N ASN A 54 2.00 17.03 10.27
CA ASN A 54 2.11 15.77 9.55
C ASN A 54 2.08 15.97 8.04
N VAL A 55 1.25 16.90 7.55
CA VAL A 55 1.12 17.22 6.13
C VAL A 55 2.42 17.80 5.58
N ARG A 56 3.06 18.72 6.32
CA ARG A 56 4.37 19.29 5.97
C ARG A 56 5.44 18.18 5.86
N ARG A 57 5.51 17.31 6.88
CA ARG A 57 6.44 16.18 6.90
C ARG A 57 6.23 15.21 5.74
N LEU A 58 4.96 15.01 5.34
CA LEU A 58 4.59 14.17 4.19
C LEU A 58 5.04 14.79 2.86
N LYS A 59 4.93 16.12 2.71
CA LYS A 59 5.41 16.85 1.52
C LYS A 59 6.93 16.74 1.38
N GLU A 60 7.68 17.00 2.46
CA GLU A 60 9.14 16.87 2.49
C GLU A 60 9.57 15.44 2.09
N TYR A 61 8.92 14.43 2.67
CA TYR A 61 9.20 13.05 2.32
C TYR A 61 8.95 12.72 0.85
N LEU A 62 7.89 13.25 0.26
CA LEU A 62 7.62 13.03 -1.16
C LEU A 62 8.63 13.72 -2.06
N GLU A 63 9.14 14.89 -1.68
CA GLU A 63 10.22 15.55 -2.40
C GLU A 63 11.51 14.72 -2.35
N GLU A 64 11.87 14.19 -1.18
CA GLU A 64 13.00 13.25 -1.03
C GLU A 64 12.79 11.96 -1.83
N ALA A 65 11.58 11.39 -1.79
CA ALA A 65 11.23 10.18 -2.52
C ALA A 65 11.29 10.36 -4.05
N LYS A 66 10.93 11.56 -4.54
CA LYS A 66 11.08 11.92 -5.96
C LYS A 66 12.55 11.99 -6.37
N LYS A 67 13.41 12.63 -5.56
CA LYS A 67 14.86 12.73 -5.82
C LYS A 67 15.54 11.36 -5.86
N THR A 68 15.12 10.45 -4.98
CA THR A 68 15.65 9.09 -4.89
C THR A 68 15.09 8.12 -5.94
N GLY A 69 14.12 8.55 -6.76
CA GLY A 69 13.59 7.77 -7.88
C GLY A 69 12.73 6.56 -7.49
N ILE A 70 12.23 6.50 -6.26
CA ILE A 70 11.46 5.36 -5.76
C ILE A 70 10.09 5.32 -6.43
N ARG A 71 9.93 4.46 -7.45
CA ARG A 71 8.63 4.20 -8.11
C ARG A 71 8.19 2.77 -7.87
N PHE A 72 7.20 2.58 -6.99
CA PHE A 72 6.53 1.30 -6.86
C PHE A 72 5.50 1.14 -7.99
N LYS A 73 5.89 0.46 -9.07
CA LYS A 73 4.97 0.12 -10.16
C LYS A 73 3.87 -0.80 -9.64
N LYS A 74 2.60 -0.44 -9.88
CA LYS A 74 1.47 -1.35 -9.63
C LYS A 74 1.71 -2.63 -10.46
N PRO A 75 1.60 -3.84 -9.89
CA PRO A 75 1.61 -5.04 -10.71
C PRO A 75 0.46 -4.95 -11.70
N LYS A 76 0.78 -4.86 -13.00
CA LYS A 76 -0.22 -4.86 -14.05
C LYS A 76 -0.81 -6.26 -14.10
N GLN A 77 -2.08 -6.41 -13.72
CA GLN A 77 -2.82 -7.63 -14.03
C GLN A 77 -3.07 -7.62 -15.53
N THR A 78 -2.30 -8.43 -16.27
CA THR A 78 -2.37 -8.51 -17.73
C THR A 78 -3.62 -9.23 -18.22
N ALA A 79 -4.21 -10.08 -17.38
CA ALA A 79 -5.42 -10.84 -17.70
C ALA A 79 -6.57 -10.48 -16.74
N LYS A 80 -7.80 -10.51 -17.25
CA LYS A 80 -9.00 -10.40 -16.41
C LYS A 80 -9.02 -11.57 -15.40
N PRO A 81 -9.31 -11.32 -14.12
CA PRO A 81 -9.44 -12.40 -13.15
C PRO A 81 -10.58 -13.33 -13.59
N LYS A 82 -10.35 -14.65 -13.57
CA LYS A 82 -11.42 -15.63 -13.86
C LYS A 82 -12.50 -15.50 -12.80
N ARG A 83 -13.73 -15.19 -13.22
CA ARG A 83 -14.90 -15.11 -12.33
C ARG A 83 -15.49 -16.52 -12.14
N GLY A 84 -15.86 -16.86 -10.91
CA GLY A 84 -16.41 -18.17 -10.55
C GLY A 84 -15.35 -19.25 -10.25
N ARG A 85 -15.80 -20.48 -9.97
CA ARG A 85 -14.88 -21.61 -9.78
C ARG A 85 -14.13 -21.86 -11.07
N VAL A 86 -12.81 -21.82 -11.00
CA VAL A 86 -11.95 -22.22 -12.11
C VAL A 86 -12.26 -23.68 -12.44
N PHE A 87 -12.57 -23.97 -13.71
CA PHE A 87 -12.78 -25.34 -14.21
C PHE A 87 -11.70 -26.26 -13.62
N ARG A 88 -12.09 -27.34 -12.95
CA ARG A 88 -11.20 -28.15 -12.10
C ARG A 88 -9.94 -28.56 -12.88
N GLY A 89 -10.07 -28.92 -14.15
CA GLY A 89 -8.95 -29.30 -15.03
C GLY A 89 -7.88 -28.23 -15.28
N LEU A 90 -8.16 -26.95 -15.01
CA LEU A 90 -7.20 -25.85 -15.13
C LEU A 90 -6.48 -25.54 -13.81
N THR A 91 -7.06 -25.93 -12.67
CA THR A 91 -6.43 -25.75 -11.36
C THR A 91 -5.25 -26.69 -11.18
N SER A 92 -4.27 -26.28 -10.38
CA SER A 92 -3.13 -27.13 -10.00
C SER A 92 -3.58 -28.47 -9.40
N ALA A 93 -4.63 -28.43 -8.56
CA ALA A 93 -5.24 -29.61 -7.95
C ALA A 93 -5.89 -30.54 -8.98
N GLY A 94 -6.69 -30.03 -9.92
CA GLY A 94 -7.31 -30.88 -10.94
C GLY A 94 -6.34 -31.39 -12.01
N LYS A 95 -5.27 -30.64 -12.34
CA LYS A 95 -4.16 -31.17 -13.14
C LYS A 95 -3.43 -32.32 -12.43
N LYS A 96 -3.26 -32.22 -11.10
CA LYS A 96 -2.69 -33.30 -10.26
C LYS A 96 -3.58 -34.55 -10.29
N MET A 97 -4.88 -34.40 -10.05
CA MET A 97 -5.85 -35.50 -10.06
C MET A 97 -5.86 -36.26 -11.40
N ARG A 98 -5.74 -35.55 -12.52
CA ARG A 98 -5.71 -36.16 -13.87
C ARG A 98 -4.33 -36.69 -14.29
N GLY A 99 -3.32 -36.63 -13.43
CA GLY A 99 -1.95 -37.03 -13.79
C GLY A 99 -1.24 -36.12 -14.81
N LEU A 100 -1.86 -34.99 -15.19
CA LEU A 100 -1.38 -34.05 -16.21
C LEU A 100 -0.38 -33.01 -15.66
N ARG A 101 -0.06 -33.09 -14.37
CA ARG A 101 0.93 -32.20 -13.77
C ARG A 101 2.31 -32.73 -14.17
N LYS A 102 3.04 -32.02 -15.03
CA LYS A 102 4.44 -32.34 -15.34
C LYS A 102 5.18 -32.50 -14.00
N ARG A 103 5.69 -33.71 -13.73
CA ARG A 103 6.73 -33.89 -12.70
C ARG A 103 7.89 -33.02 -13.19
N GLY A 104 8.27 -32.03 -12.40
CA GLY A 104 9.43 -31.19 -12.74
C GLY A 104 10.70 -32.04 -12.82
N PRO A 105 11.79 -31.53 -13.39
CA PRO A 105 13.09 -32.18 -13.29
C PRO A 105 13.47 -32.44 -11.83
#